data_AF-X1IFQ2-F1
#
_entry.id   AF-X1IFQ2-F1
#
_cell.length_a   1.000
_cell.length_b   1.000
_cell.length_c   1.000
_cell.angle_alpha   90.00
_cell.angle_beta   90.00
_cell.angle_gamma   90.00
#
_symmetry.space_group_name_H-M   'P 1'
#
loop_
_entity.id
_entity.type
_entity.pdbx_description
1 polymer ?
#
loop_
_entity_poly.entity_id
_entity_poly.type
_entity_poly.pdbx_seq_one_letter_code
_entity_poly.pdbx_strand_id
1 'polypeptide(L)' 'QRAIDCLWNFEMTYITWDGYLTPCCHIDNPSIYNFGNILNEPFKKVWNNQLYRSYRTKHLDVVGVCRSC' A
#
# COMPACT_ATOMS: atom_id res chain seq x y z
N GLN A 1 22.90 -7.87 -4.25
CA GLN A 1 22.61 -7.26 -2.94
C GLN A 1 21.10 -7.32 -2.77
N ARG A 2 20.57 -8.12 -1.84
CA ARG A 2 19.13 -8.13 -1.54
C ARG A 2 18.80 -6.77 -0.97
N ALA A 3 17.94 -6.01 -1.64
CA ALA A 3 17.35 -4.82 -1.04
C ALA A 3 16.80 -5.23 0.33
N ILE A 4 17.07 -4.45 1.36
CA ILE A 4 16.39 -4.60 2.64
C ILE A 4 14.90 -4.58 2.31
N ASP A 5 14.20 -5.67 2.61
CA ASP A 5 12.77 -5.81 2.28
C ASP A 5 12.04 -4.56 2.78
N CYS A 6 11.41 -3.81 1.88
CA CYS A 6 10.72 -2.57 2.25
C CYS A 6 9.56 -2.91 3.21
N LEU A 7 9.78 -2.61 4.51
CA LEU A 7 8.86 -2.91 5.61
C LEU A 7 7.61 -2.03 5.60
N TRP A 8 7.64 -0.94 4.82
CA TRP A 8 6.58 0.08 4.83
C TRP A 8 5.21 -0.54 4.68
N ASN A 9 5.00 -1.41 3.68
CA ASN A 9 3.70 -2.00 3.41
C ASN A 9 3.17 -2.89 4.55
N PHE A 10 4.00 -3.29 5.51
CA PHE A 10 3.63 -4.15 6.64
C PHE A 10 3.40 -3.37 7.94
N GLU A 11 4.10 -2.25 8.12
CA GLU A 11 4.08 -1.46 9.36
C GLU A 11 3.37 -0.11 9.19
N MET A 12 3.31 0.41 7.97
CA MET A 12 2.90 1.77 7.65
C MET A 12 2.05 1.85 6.38
N THR A 13 1.39 2.98 6.18
CA THR A 13 0.60 3.26 4.99
C THR A 13 0.57 4.74 4.72
N TYR A 14 0.20 5.12 3.51
CA TYR A 14 -0.17 6.50 3.22
C TYR A 14 -1.68 6.60 3.02
N ILE A 15 -2.28 7.66 3.57
CA ILE A 15 -3.70 7.98 3.37
C ILE A 15 -3.75 9.35 2.72
N THR A 16 -4.37 9.43 1.55
CA THR A 16 -4.52 10.66 0.79
C THR A 16 -5.51 11.60 1.49
N TRP A 17 -5.51 12.87 1.10
CA TRP A 17 -6.38 13.89 1.69
C TRP A 17 -7.89 13.57 1.54
N ASP A 18 -8.26 12.86 0.47
CA ASP A 18 -9.62 12.40 0.18
C ASP A 18 -9.92 10.99 0.75
N GLY A 19 -9.01 10.45 1.57
CA GLY A 19 -9.25 9.27 2.39
C GLY A 19 -8.88 7.93 1.77
N TYR A 20 -8.29 7.90 0.57
CA TYR A 20 -7.84 6.65 -0.02
C TYR A 20 -6.55 6.15 0.63
N LEU A 21 -6.54 4.86 0.95
CA LEU A 21 -5.39 4.17 1.49
C LEU A 21 -4.51 3.68 0.34
N THR A 22 -3.27 4.12 0.32
CA THR A 22 -2.25 3.83 -0.70
C THR A 22 -1.04 3.14 -0.04
N PRO A 23 -0.19 2.42 -0.82
CA PRO A 23 0.84 1.55 -0.25
C PRO A 23 1.96 2.34 0.45
N CYS A 24 2.40 3.46 -0.12
CA CYS A 24 3.41 4.33 0.49
C CYS A 24 3.31 5.76 -0.06
N CYS A 25 4.02 6.71 0.56
CA CYS A 25 4.02 8.10 0.12
C CYS A 25 4.64 8.33 -1.27
N HIS A 26 5.42 7.39 -1.81
CA HIS A 26 5.95 7.47 -3.17
C HIS A 26 4.91 7.07 -4.24
N ILE A 27 3.88 6.32 -3.83
CA ILE A 27 2.78 5.86 -4.68
C ILE A 27 1.51 6.51 -4.12
N ASP A 28 1.45 7.82 -4.22
CA ASP A 28 0.43 8.67 -3.59
C ASP A 28 -0.82 8.86 -4.44
N ASN A 29 -0.75 8.60 -5.75
CA ASN A 29 -1.89 8.73 -6.65
C ASN A 29 -2.91 7.58 -6.46
N PRO A 30 -4.08 7.83 -5.84
CA PRO A 30 -5.04 6.79 -5.55
C PRO A 30 -5.73 6.25 -6.81
N SER A 31 -5.70 6.98 -7.93
CA SER A 31 -6.21 6.49 -9.22
C SER A 31 -5.34 5.39 -9.82
N ILE A 32 -4.07 5.29 -9.42
CA ILE A 32 -3.15 4.23 -9.88
C ILE A 32 -3.16 3.05 -8.90
N TYR A 33 -2.98 3.33 -7.60
CA TYR A 33 -3.01 2.31 -6.55
C TYR A 33 -3.75 2.82 -5.33
N ASN A 34 -4.87 2.17 -4.98
CA ASN A 34 -5.50 2.32 -3.68
C ASN A 34 -6.09 0.98 -3.23
N PHE A 35 -6.30 0.85 -1.92
CA PHE A 35 -6.86 -0.36 -1.32
C PHE A 35 -8.20 -0.07 -0.63
N GLY A 36 -8.89 1.02 -0.98
CA GLY A 36 -10.14 1.44 -0.36
C GLY A 36 -10.04 2.80 0.32
N ASN A 37 -11.16 3.28 0.84
CA ASN A 37 -11.29 4.63 1.39
C ASN A 37 -11.78 4.60 2.85
N ILE A 38 -11.03 5.24 3.74
CA ILE A 38 -11.27 5.22 5.18
C ILE A 38 -12.46 6.09 5.61
N LEU A 39 -12.95 6.96 4.74
CA LEU A 39 -14.17 7.75 4.97
C LEU A 39 -15.42 6.88 4.79
N ASN A 40 -15.31 5.78 4.03
CA ASN A 40 -16.42 4.86 3.75
C ASN A 40 -16.37 3.61 4.64
N GLU A 41 -15.17 3.13 4.98
CA GLU A 41 -14.98 1.91 5.78
C GLU A 41 -13.96 2.13 6.91
N PRO A 42 -14.10 1.44 8.06
CA PRO A 42 -13.12 1.56 9.14
C PRO A 42 -11.70 1.23 8.67
N PHE A 43 -10.71 2.04 9.07
CA PHE A 43 -9.30 1.86 8.69
C PHE A 43 -8.82 0.41 8.82
N LYS A 44 -9.11 -0.25 9.95
CA LYS A 44 -8.70 -1.64 10.21
C LYS A 44 -9.26 -2.63 9.19
N LYS A 45 -10.45 -2.37 8.64
CA LYS A 45 -11.06 -3.17 7.58
C LYS A 45 -10.32 -2.97 6.25
N VAL A 46 -10.05 -1.71 5.89
CA VAL A 46 -9.31 -1.35 4.67
C VAL A 46 -7.88 -1.90 4.71
N TRP A 47 -7.15 -1.66 5.80
CA TRP A 47 -5.77 -2.12 6.04
C TRP A 47 -5.59 -3.64 5.99
N ASN A 48 -6.63 -4.40 6.38
CA ASN A 48 -6.63 -5.86 6.39
C ASN A 48 -7.52 -6.46 5.31
N ASN A 49 -7.91 -5.73 4.28
CA ASN A 49 -8.72 -6.31 3.22
C ASN A 49 -7.89 -7.25 2.33
N GLN A 50 -8.58 -7.99 1.47
CA GLN A 50 -7.93 -8.94 0.57
C GLN A 50 -7.01 -8.23 -0.44
N LEU A 51 -7.41 -7.07 -0.97
CA LEU A 51 -6.63 -6.32 -1.95
C LEU A 51 -5.24 -5.96 -1.40
N TYR A 52 -5.17 -5.39 -0.19
CA TYR A 52 -3.90 -4.95 0.37
C TYR A 52 -3.04 -6.13 0.82
N ARG A 53 -3.65 -7.18 1.40
CA ARG A 53 -2.90 -8.42 1.73
C ARG A 53 -2.28 -9.04 0.48
N SER A 54 -3.02 -9.13 -0.63
CA SER A 54 -2.50 -9.63 -1.89
C SER A 54 -1.37 -8.77 -2.44
N TYR A 55 -1.43 -7.45 -2.27
CA TYR A 55 -0.34 -6.55 -2.63
C TYR A 55 0.92 -6.81 -1.79
N ARG A 56 0.79 -6.92 -0.45
CA ARG A 56 1.90 -7.23 0.45
C ARG A 56 2.60 -8.54 0.10
N THR A 57 1.86 -9.59 -0.24
CA THR A 57 2.44 -10.87 -0.68
C THR A 57 3.22 -10.70 -1.98
N LYS A 58 2.67 -9.99 -2.97
CA LYS A 58 3.36 -9.73 -4.24
C LYS A 58 4.56 -8.79 -4.10
N HIS A 59 4.52 -7.88 -3.12
CA HIS A 59 5.63 -6.96 -2.83
C HIS A 59 6.91 -7.70 -2.44
N LEU A 60 6.79 -8.88 -1.81
CA LEU A 60 7.94 -9.74 -1.52
C LEU A 60 8.67 -10.24 -2.79
N ASP A 61 7.98 -10.27 -3.93
CA ASP A 61 8.56 -10.65 -5.23
C ASP A 61 9.08 -9.43 -6.04
N VAL A 62 9.18 -8.26 -5.40
CA VAL A 62 9.61 -6.96 -5.96
C VAL A 62 8.86 -6.56 -7.24
N VAL A 63 7.70 -5.93 -7.04
CA VAL A 63 6.85 -5.39 -8.12
C VAL A 63 7.45 -4.10 -8.72
N GLY A 64 7.27 -3.91 -10.03
CA GLY A 64 7.96 -2.91 -10.86
C GLY A 64 8.20 -1.52 -10.25
N VAL A 65 7.15 -0.85 -9.72
CA VAL A 65 7.27 0.52 -9.17
C VAL A 65 8.16 0.57 -7.93
N CYS A 66 8.24 -0.52 -7.18
CA CYS A 66 9.11 -0.62 -6.01
C CYS A 66 10.58 -0.92 -6.37
N ARG A 67 10.90 -1.25 -7.63
CA ARG A 67 12.29 -1.59 -8.05
C ARG A 67 13.22 -0.40 -8.12
N SER A 68 12.67 0.79 -8.36
CA SER A 68 13.42 2.05 -8.47
C SER A 68 13.43 2.84 -7.16
N CYS A 69 12.86 2.29 -6.10
CA CYS A 69 12.80 2.88 -4.76
C CYS A 69 13.97 2.37 -3.90
#